data_AF-A0AA43J896-F1
#
_entry.id   AF-A0AA43J896-F1
#
_cell.length_a   1.000
_cell.length_b   1.000
_cell.length_c   1.000
_cell.angle_alpha   90.00
_cell.angle_beta   90.00
_cell.angle_gamma   90.00
#
_symmetry.space_group_name_H-M   'P 1'
#
loop_
_entity.id
_entity.type
_entity.pdbx_description
1 polymer ?
#
loop_
_entity_poly.entity_id
_entity_poly.type
_entity_poly.pdbx_seq_one_letter_code
_entity_poly.pdbx_strand_id
1 'polypeptide(L)'
;MSSDRPKRETMSLEEATISNMWEIAAIVEVLEKKGLCTKQDLYDIIAELRKKSPRARLPETVFPSPYLMTQTEEKVIDDILAALNQHGMDSKQSLDLLEQVGRIIEMGAKITRGTTH
;
A
#
# COMPACT_ATOMS: atom_id res chain seq x y z
N MET A 1 -34.35 15.08 -31.57
CA MET A 1 -33.87 15.80 -30.39
C MET A 1 -32.75 14.98 -29.77
N SER A 2 -31.48 15.31 -30.05
CA SER A 2 -30.34 14.67 -29.39
C SER A 2 -30.32 15.09 -27.93
N SER A 3 -30.65 14.16 -27.03
CA SER A 3 -30.40 14.33 -25.61
C SER A 3 -28.92 14.04 -25.36
N ASP A 4 -28.06 14.98 -25.73
CA ASP A 4 -26.65 15.02 -25.30
C ASP A 4 -26.64 15.39 -23.81
N ARG A 5 -26.88 14.39 -22.95
CA ARG A 5 -26.60 14.53 -21.52
C ARG A 5 -25.08 14.53 -21.40
N PRO A 6 -24.45 15.53 -20.73
CA PRO A 6 -23.03 15.46 -20.45
C PRO A 6 -22.78 14.16 -19.69
N LYS A 7 -21.97 13.28 -20.25
CA LYS A 7 -21.42 12.14 -19.51
C LYS A 7 -20.71 12.77 -18.31
N ARG A 8 -21.29 12.64 -17.11
CA ARG A 8 -20.54 12.87 -15.87
C ARG A 8 -19.28 12.03 -16.03
N GLU A 9 -18.12 12.67 -16.06
CA GLU A 9 -16.85 11.98 -15.95
C GLU A 9 -16.87 11.26 -14.60
N THR A 10 -17.31 10.01 -14.62
CA THR A 10 -17.34 9.16 -13.44
C THR A 10 -15.90 8.76 -13.20
N MET A 11 -15.30 9.37 -12.20
CA MET A 11 -13.99 9.00 -11.68
C MET A 11 -13.97 7.48 -11.45
N SER A 12 -12.92 6.82 -11.93
CA SER A 12 -12.74 5.39 -11.67
C SER A 12 -12.60 5.15 -10.17
N LEU A 13 -12.86 3.91 -9.72
CA LEU A 13 -12.73 3.56 -8.31
C LEU A 13 -11.29 3.79 -7.79
N GLU A 14 -10.30 3.55 -8.65
CA GLU A 14 -8.88 3.77 -8.34
C GLU A 14 -8.58 5.26 -8.18
N GLU A 15 -9.00 6.07 -9.14
CA GLU A 15 -8.84 7.53 -9.07
C GLU A 15 -9.57 8.12 -7.85
N ALA A 16 -10.77 7.64 -7.53
CA ALA A 16 -11.50 8.05 -6.35
C ALA A 16 -10.79 7.63 -5.05
N THR A 17 -10.19 6.44 -5.03
CA THR A 17 -9.40 5.96 -3.89
C THR A 17 -8.14 6.80 -3.69
N ILE A 18 -7.43 7.13 -4.77
CA ILE A 18 -6.25 8.00 -4.73
C ILE A 18 -6.65 9.41 -4.29
N SER A 19 -7.73 9.98 -4.82
CA SER A 19 -8.25 11.31 -4.40
C SER A 19 -8.55 11.33 -2.91
N ASN A 20 -9.31 10.34 -2.42
CA ASN A 20 -9.65 10.22 -1.01
C ASN A 20 -8.40 10.09 -0.12
N MET A 21 -7.37 9.35 -0.56
CA MET A 21 -6.12 9.22 0.18
C MET A 21 -5.41 10.58 0.34
N TRP A 22 -5.31 11.38 -0.74
CA TRP A 22 -4.69 12.71 -0.69
C TRP A 22 -5.50 13.69 0.17
N GLU A 23 -6.82 13.68 0.05
CA GLU A 23 -7.71 14.53 0.84
C GLU A 23 -7.58 14.23 2.34
N ILE A 24 -7.56 12.95 2.72
CA ILE A 24 -7.36 12.53 4.12
C ILE A 24 -5.98 12.94 4.62
N ALA A 25 -4.92 12.75 3.81
CA ALA A 25 -3.56 13.16 4.18
C ALA A 25 -3.47 14.67 4.44
N ALA A 26 -4.08 15.49 3.57
CA ALA A 26 -4.11 16.94 3.74
C ALA A 26 -4.84 17.36 5.02
N ILE A 27 -5.98 16.72 5.34
CA ILE A 27 -6.72 16.98 6.58
C ILE A 27 -5.86 16.65 7.81
N VAL A 28 -5.25 15.47 7.82
CA VAL A 28 -4.36 15.04 8.91
C VAL A 28 -3.22 16.03 9.12
N GLU A 29 -2.57 16.46 8.03
CA GLU A 29 -1.47 17.42 8.12
C GLU A 29 -1.90 18.78 8.69
N VAL A 30 -3.11 19.25 8.34
CA VAL A 30 -3.66 20.48 8.92
C VAL A 30 -3.98 20.32 10.42
N LEU A 31 -4.50 19.16 10.83
CA LEU A 31 -4.81 18.90 12.23
C LEU A 31 -3.54 18.78 13.09
N GLU A 32 -2.49 18.14 12.56
CA GLU A 32 -1.17 18.06 13.20
C GLU A 32 -0.53 19.45 13.33
N LYS A 33 -0.53 20.26 12.25
CA LYS A 33 0.01 21.62 12.27
C LYS A 33 -0.69 22.54 13.27
N LYS A 34 -1.97 22.29 13.54
CA LYS A 34 -2.76 23.02 14.55
C LYS A 34 -2.61 22.44 15.97
N GLY A 35 -1.86 21.35 16.15
CA GLY A 35 -1.70 20.67 17.43
C GLY A 35 -2.98 20.02 17.96
N LEU A 36 -3.94 19.71 17.07
CA LEU A 36 -5.25 19.15 17.44
C LEU A 36 -5.22 17.63 17.60
N CYS A 37 -4.29 16.97 16.92
CA CYS A 37 -4.04 15.53 17.08
C CYS A 37 -2.58 15.22 16.80
N THR A 38 -2.12 14.11 17.37
CA THR A 38 -0.86 13.46 17.03
C THR A 38 -1.10 12.29 16.08
N LYS A 39 -0.03 11.80 15.44
CA LYS A 39 -0.08 10.55 14.67
C LYS A 39 -0.58 9.37 15.51
N GLN A 40 -0.23 9.33 16.79
CA GLN A 40 -0.65 8.25 17.68
C GLN A 40 -2.17 8.27 17.91
N ASP A 41 -2.77 9.45 18.11
CA ASP A 41 -4.22 9.58 18.28
C ASP A 41 -4.98 9.03 17.07
N LEU A 42 -4.45 9.23 15.86
CA LEU A 42 -5.02 8.68 14.63
C LEU A 42 -4.95 7.16 14.60
N TYR A 43 -3.81 6.56 14.96
CA TYR A 43 -3.66 5.11 15.01
C TYR A 43 -4.63 4.48 16.02
N ASP A 44 -4.78 5.09 17.19
CA ASP A 44 -5.65 4.59 18.25
C ASP A 44 -7.13 4.65 17.83
N ILE A 45 -7.57 5.76 17.23
CA ILE A 45 -8.93 5.91 16.70
C ILE A 45 -9.19 4.90 15.56
N ILE A 46 -8.24 4.73 14.65
CA ILE A 46 -8.35 3.73 13.57
C ILE A 46 -8.48 2.32 14.15
N ALA A 47 -7.68 1.96 15.15
CA ALA A 47 -7.75 0.66 15.80
C ALA A 47 -9.13 0.43 16.45
N GLU A 48 -9.67 1.42 17.15
CA GLU A 48 -11.00 1.36 17.77
C GLU A 48 -12.13 1.29 16.74
N LEU A 49 -12.06 2.05 15.64
CA LEU A 49 -13.02 1.99 14.55
C LEU A 49 -13.00 0.63 13.85
N ARG A 50 -11.82 0.03 13.66
CA ARG A 50 -11.66 -1.32 13.09
C ARG A 50 -12.26 -2.40 13.99
N LYS A 51 -12.08 -2.31 15.32
CA LYS A 51 -12.75 -3.21 16.27
C LYS A 51 -14.28 -3.18 16.13
N LYS A 52 -14.85 -1.99 15.84
CA LYS A 52 -16.30 -1.79 15.69
C LYS A 52 -16.86 -2.22 14.32
N SER A 53 -16.02 -2.46 13.32
CA SER A 53 -16.44 -2.86 11.97
C SER A 53 -15.68 -4.11 11.47
N PRO A 54 -16.20 -5.33 11.75
CA PRO A 54 -15.55 -6.60 11.37
C PRO A 54 -15.40 -6.85 9.86
N ARG A 55 -16.06 -6.04 9.02
CA ARG A 55 -16.01 -6.11 7.56
C ARG A 55 -14.80 -5.41 6.95
N ALA A 56 -14.08 -4.58 7.71
CA ALA A 56 -12.80 -4.00 7.31
C ALA A 56 -11.65 -4.88 7.77
N ARG A 57 -11.76 -6.21 7.59
CA ARG A 57 -10.59 -7.07 7.69
C ARG A 57 -9.64 -6.63 6.58
N LEU A 58 -8.45 -6.20 7.00
CA LEU A 58 -7.33 -6.05 6.09
C LEU A 58 -7.23 -7.35 5.28
N PRO A 59 -7.02 -7.30 3.95
CA PRO A 59 -6.71 -8.52 3.22
C PRO A 59 -5.54 -9.23 3.94
N GLU A 60 -5.52 -10.57 3.94
CA GLU A 60 -4.45 -11.35 4.60
C GLU A 60 -3.03 -10.99 4.13
N THR A 61 -2.95 -10.17 3.08
CA THR A 61 -1.74 -9.58 2.50
C THR A 61 -1.21 -8.33 3.21
N VAL A 62 -1.91 -7.78 4.21
CA VAL A 62 -1.42 -6.59 4.93
C VAL A 62 -0.49 -7.05 6.03
N PHE A 63 0.74 -6.53 6.02
CA PHE A 63 1.77 -6.79 7.02
C PHE A 63 1.17 -6.85 8.45
N PRO A 64 1.55 -7.86 9.27
CA PRO A 64 1.02 -8.00 10.61
C PRO A 64 1.28 -6.73 11.42
N SER A 65 0.32 -6.30 12.25
CA SER A 65 0.46 -5.11 13.10
C SER A 65 0.60 -5.53 14.58
N PRO A 66 1.65 -5.09 15.29
CA PRO A 66 2.74 -4.24 14.80
C PRO A 66 3.72 -5.01 13.90
N TYR A 67 4.11 -4.42 12.76
CA TYR A 67 5.15 -4.99 11.92
C TYR A 67 6.48 -4.68 12.59
N LEU A 68 6.99 -5.66 13.34
CA LEU A 68 8.33 -5.61 13.90
C LEU A 68 9.26 -6.23 12.86
N MET A 69 9.86 -5.38 12.03
CA MET A 69 10.87 -5.78 11.06
C MET A 69 12.00 -6.50 11.82
N THR A 70 12.24 -7.76 11.46
CA THR A 70 13.32 -8.55 12.04
C THR A 70 14.66 -8.02 11.53
N GLN A 71 15.74 -8.23 12.30
CA GLN A 71 17.11 -7.88 11.86
C GLN A 71 17.47 -8.53 10.51
N THR A 72 16.92 -9.72 10.24
CA THR A 72 17.08 -10.42 8.97
C THR A 72 16.37 -9.68 7.84
N GLU A 73 15.12 -9.26 8.04
CA GLU A 73 14.38 -8.49 7.03
C GLU A 73 15.05 -7.15 6.75
N GLU A 74 15.51 -6.44 7.78
CA GLU A 74 16.25 -5.19 7.64
C GLU A 74 17.50 -5.37 6.78
N LYS A 75 18.32 -6.36 7.11
CA LYS A 75 19.52 -6.67 6.34
C LYS A 75 19.23 -7.04 4.89
N VAL A 76 18.18 -7.83 4.65
CA VAL A 76 17.80 -8.23 3.29
C VAL A 76 17.34 -7.00 2.49
N ILE A 77 16.56 -6.10 3.09
CA ILE A 77 16.13 -4.86 2.44
C ILE A 77 17.34 -3.98 2.11
N ASP A 78 18.28 -3.82 3.05
CA ASP A 78 19.50 -3.04 2.82
C ASP A 78 20.36 -3.62 1.70
N ASP A 79 20.55 -4.93 1.67
CA ASP A 79 21.31 -5.61 0.61
C ASP A 79 20.65 -5.43 -0.77
N ILE A 80 19.31 -5.48 -0.84
CA ILE A 80 18.55 -5.22 -2.08
C ILE A 80 18.74 -3.76 -2.52
N LEU A 81 18.58 -2.80 -1.61
CA LEU A 81 18.76 -1.37 -1.91
C LEU A 81 20.20 -1.07 -2.36
N ALA A 82 21.20 -1.67 -1.73
CA ALA A 82 22.60 -1.55 -2.12
C ALA A 82 22.83 -2.08 -3.55
N ALA A 83 22.24 -3.22 -3.90
CA ALA A 83 22.33 -3.80 -5.24
C ALA A 83 21.66 -2.90 -6.29
N LEU A 84 20.45 -2.39 -6.02
CA LEU A 84 19.74 -1.47 -6.92
C LEU A 84 20.57 -0.20 -7.19
N ASN A 85 21.13 0.39 -6.12
CA ASN A 85 21.97 1.58 -6.21
C ASN A 85 23.28 1.31 -6.95
N GLN A 86 23.92 0.16 -6.72
CA GLN A 86 25.15 -0.24 -7.44
C GLN A 86 24.92 -0.33 -8.95
N HIS A 87 23.73 -0.73 -9.37
CA HIS A 87 23.35 -0.79 -10.78
C HIS A 87 22.75 0.52 -11.32
N GLY A 88 22.74 1.59 -10.52
CA GLY A 88 22.26 2.92 -10.92
C GLY A 88 20.77 2.93 -11.27
N MET A 89 19.99 2.01 -10.69
CA MET A 89 18.56 1.91 -10.99
C MET A 89 17.80 3.08 -10.40
N ASP A 90 16.91 3.67 -11.20
CA ASP A 90 15.94 4.63 -10.70
C ASP A 90 14.77 3.93 -9.99
N SER A 91 13.90 4.72 -9.35
CA SER A 91 12.78 4.19 -8.60
C SER A 91 11.79 3.39 -9.46
N LYS A 92 11.61 3.76 -10.73
CA LYS A 92 10.69 3.08 -11.64
C LYS A 92 11.24 1.72 -12.05
N GLN A 93 12.51 1.68 -12.46
CA GLN A 93 13.22 0.46 -12.79
C GLN A 93 13.28 -0.52 -11.61
N SER A 94 13.47 0.02 -10.41
CA SER A 94 13.47 -0.76 -9.17
C SER A 94 12.11 -1.40 -8.89
N LEU A 95 11.02 -0.65 -9.07
CA LEU A 95 9.65 -1.17 -8.93
C LEU A 95 9.36 -2.29 -9.93
N ASP A 96 9.65 -2.05 -11.21
CA ASP A 96 9.42 -3.03 -12.28
C ASP A 96 10.18 -4.35 -12.02
N LEU A 97 11.42 -4.25 -11.52
CA LEU A 97 12.22 -5.41 -11.13
C LEU A 97 11.62 -6.16 -9.94
N LEU A 98 11.22 -5.45 -8.88
CA LEU A 98 10.64 -6.08 -7.68
C LEU A 98 9.32 -6.79 -8.00
N GLU A 99 8.49 -6.24 -8.90
CA GLU A 99 7.31 -6.94 -9.40
C GLU A 99 7.65 -8.23 -10.14
N GLN A 100 8.70 -8.20 -10.99
CA GLN A 100 9.16 -9.39 -11.71
C GLN A 100 9.70 -10.47 -10.76
N VAL A 101 10.47 -10.07 -9.74
CA VAL A 101 10.94 -10.98 -8.68
C VAL A 101 9.75 -11.59 -7.93
N GLY A 102 8.74 -10.78 -7.57
CA GLY A 102 7.51 -11.25 -6.95
C GLY A 102 6.80 -12.33 -7.77
N ARG A 103 6.66 -12.12 -9.08
CA ARG A 103 6.08 -13.12 -10.01
C ARG A 103 6.88 -14.42 -10.04
N ILE A 104 8.23 -14.34 -10.04
CA ILE A 104 9.10 -15.52 -10.03
C ILE A 104 8.91 -16.33 -8.74
N ILE A 105 8.86 -15.65 -7.59
CA ILE A 105 8.64 -16.29 -6.29
C ILE A 105 7.26 -16.96 -6.26
N GLU A 106 6.22 -16.28 -6.74
CA GLU A 106 4.86 -16.83 -6.81
C GLU A 106 4.80 -18.08 -7.70
N MET A 107 5.44 -18.06 -8.86
CA MET A 107 5.57 -19.23 -9.73
C MET A 107 6.29 -20.38 -9.02
N GLY A 108 7.42 -20.10 -8.35
CA GLY A 108 8.15 -21.10 -7.57
C GLY A 108 7.29 -21.73 -6.47
N ALA A 109 6.51 -20.92 -5.78
CA ALA A 109 5.57 -21.37 -4.74
C ALA A 109 4.43 -22.24 -5.31
N LYS A 110 3.88 -21.91 -6.48
CA LYS A 110 2.88 -22.73 -7.17
C LYS A 110 3.43 -24.09 -7.58
N ILE A 111 4.67 -24.13 -8.07
CA ILE A 111 5.36 -25.38 -8.44
C ILE A 111 5.56 -26.26 -7.19
N THR A 112 6.02 -25.69 -6.07
CA THR A 112 6.25 -26.46 -4.83
C THR A 112 4.96 -26.97 -4.19
N ARG A 113 3.83 -26.27 -4.39
CA ARG A 113 2.51 -26.69 -3.90
C ARG A 113 1.79 -27.69 -4.80
N GLY A 114 2.37 -28.05 -5.96
CA GLY A 114 1.75 -28.98 -6.90
C GLY A 114 0.50 -28.44 -7.60
N THR A 115 0.22 -27.14 -7.52
CA THR A 115 -0.95 -26.48 -8.11
C THR A 115 -0.68 -25.93 -9.51
N THR A 116 0.05 -26.68 -10.32
CA THR A 116 0.20 -26.41 -11.76
C THR A 116 -0.93 -27.10 -12.52
N HIS A 117 -2.12 -26.50 -12.47
CA HIS A 117 -3.24 -26.79 -13.38
C HIS A 117 -3.85 -25.47 -13.86
#